data_AF-A0A7C9CX17-F1
#
_entry.id   AF-A0A7C9CX17-F1
#
_cell.length_a   1.000
_cell.length_b   1.000
_cell.length_c   1.000
_cell.angle_alpha   90.00
_cell.angle_beta   90.00
_cell.angle_gamma   90.00
#
_symmetry.space_group_name_H-M   'P 1'
#
loop_
_entity.id
_entity.type
_entity.pdbx_description
1 polymer ?
#
loop_
_entity_poly.entity_id
_entity_poly.type
_entity_poly.pdbx_seq_one_letter_code
_entity_poly.pdbx_strand_id
1 'polypeptide(L)'
;ARKTRRRLARQKKAVKIFPRPTAGPLRPIVHGQTLKYNMKIRSGRGFSLEELQAAGIPKKLAPTIGIAVDHRRRNCSLEGLQTNVQRLKTYKAKLVVFPRHARKFKAGDSTPEELATATQV
;
A
#
# COMPACT_ATOMS: atom_id res chain seq x y z
N ALA A 1 24.52 4.16 20.13
CA ALA A 1 24.54 5.19 19.07
C ALA A 1 23.67 4.87 17.82
N ARG A 2 23.86 3.74 17.11
CA ARG A 2 23.16 3.52 15.81
C ARG A 2 21.64 3.31 15.93
N LYS A 3 21.17 2.57 16.95
CA LYS A 3 19.74 2.33 17.21
C LYS A 3 18.98 3.64 17.47
N THR A 4 19.52 4.50 18.34
CA THR A 4 18.93 5.81 18.68
C THR A 4 18.86 6.72 17.45
N ARG A 5 19.93 6.79 16.65
CA ARG A 5 19.94 7.53 15.38
C ARG A 5 18.82 7.08 14.42
N ARG A 6 18.61 5.78 14.25
CA ARG A 6 17.52 5.22 13.42
C ARG A 6 16.14 5.57 13.97
N ARG A 7 15.96 5.55 15.30
CA ARG A 7 14.70 5.94 15.97
C ARG A 7 14.36 7.42 15.70
N LEU A 8 15.33 8.32 15.93
CA LEU A 8 15.14 9.75 15.69
C LEU A 8 14.82 10.03 14.21
N ALA A 9 15.48 9.36 13.28
CA ALA A 9 15.19 9.50 11.85
C ALA A 9 13.75 9.05 11.49
N ARG A 10 13.24 7.98 12.11
CA ARG A 10 11.85 7.53 11.92
C ARG A 10 10.84 8.52 12.48
N GLN A 11 11.10 9.10 13.66
CA GLN A 11 10.25 10.13 14.24
C GLN A 11 10.19 11.38 13.36
N LYS A 12 11.35 11.86 12.88
CA LYS A 12 11.42 12.97 11.92
C LYS A 12 10.66 12.67 10.63
N LYS A 13 10.76 11.43 10.12
CA LYS A 13 10.00 11.00 8.93
C LYS A 13 8.49 11.01 9.19
N ALA A 14 8.04 10.49 10.33
CA ALA A 14 6.62 10.40 10.68
C ALA A 14 5.94 11.77 10.69
N VAL A 15 6.58 12.77 11.32
CA VAL A 15 6.11 14.15 11.33
C VAL A 15 6.05 14.74 9.92
N LYS A 16 7.08 14.51 9.09
CA LYS A 16 7.16 15.06 7.73
C LYS A 16 6.06 14.55 6.80
N ILE A 17 5.67 13.29 6.93
CA ILE A 17 4.74 12.64 5.99
C ILE A 17 3.29 12.60 6.48
N PHE A 18 3.04 13.05 7.72
CA PHE A 18 1.70 13.09 8.30
C PHE A 18 0.72 13.74 7.30
N PRO A 19 -0.44 13.13 7.01
CA PRO A 19 -1.09 12.01 7.71
C PRO A 19 -0.71 10.59 7.25
N ARG A 20 0.23 10.42 6.31
CA ARG A 20 0.54 9.09 5.72
C ARG A 20 1.24 8.15 6.72
N PRO A 21 1.01 6.82 6.64
CA PRO A 21 1.73 5.84 7.46
C PRO A 21 3.25 5.81 7.21
N THR A 22 4.03 5.65 8.28
CA THR A 22 5.51 5.67 8.21
C THR A 22 6.12 4.42 7.61
N ALA A 23 5.39 3.30 7.67
CA ALA A 23 5.79 2.00 7.13
C ALA A 23 6.02 2.01 5.61
N GLY A 24 5.45 2.99 4.90
CA GLY A 24 5.59 3.14 3.45
C GLY A 24 4.43 2.49 2.67
N PRO A 25 4.62 2.24 1.36
CA PRO A 25 3.55 1.78 0.50
C PRO A 25 3.16 0.32 0.77
N LEU A 26 1.90 -0.02 0.46
CA LEU A 26 1.39 -1.40 0.51
C LEU A 26 2.20 -2.30 -0.41
N ARG A 27 2.55 -3.48 0.10
CA ARG A 27 3.29 -4.53 -0.61
C ARG A 27 2.45 -5.82 -0.67
N PRO A 28 2.60 -6.63 -1.76
CA PRO A 28 1.88 -7.89 -1.90
C PRO A 28 2.43 -8.96 -0.97
N ILE A 29 1.61 -9.99 -0.78
CA ILE A 29 1.94 -11.25 -0.13
C ILE A 29 2.61 -12.14 -1.19
N VAL A 30 3.81 -12.62 -0.90
CA VAL A 30 4.62 -13.45 -1.80
C VAL A 30 5.25 -14.60 -1.04
N HIS A 31 5.40 -15.75 -1.70
CA HIS A 31 6.04 -16.95 -1.15
C HIS A 31 7.55 -17.00 -1.46
N GLY A 32 8.29 -17.85 -0.73
CA GLY A 32 9.66 -18.22 -1.10
C GLY A 32 9.70 -19.04 -2.40
N GLN A 33 10.85 -19.05 -3.09
CA GLN A 33 11.01 -19.74 -4.37
C GLN A 33 11.29 -21.24 -4.23
N THR A 34 11.95 -21.66 -3.15
CA THR A 34 12.37 -23.06 -2.96
C THR A 34 11.35 -23.84 -2.13
N LEU A 35 11.31 -25.17 -2.28
CA LEU A 35 10.44 -26.06 -1.50
C LEU A 35 10.56 -25.83 0.02
N LYS A 36 11.78 -25.58 0.51
CA LYS A 36 12.03 -25.29 1.93
C LYS A 36 11.36 -24.02 2.45
N TYR A 37 11.15 -23.02 1.58
CA TYR A 37 10.69 -21.68 1.97
C TYR A 37 9.37 -21.25 1.33
N ASN A 38 8.77 -22.07 0.46
CA ASN A 38 7.50 -21.75 -0.19
C ASN A 38 6.35 -21.59 0.82
N MET A 39 6.39 -22.27 1.97
CA MET A 39 5.41 -22.13 3.05
C MET A 39 5.54 -20.78 3.78
N LYS A 40 6.69 -20.10 3.67
CA LYS A 40 6.91 -18.81 4.33
C LYS A 40 6.38 -17.67 3.47
N ILE A 41 5.45 -16.92 4.05
CA ILE A 41 4.94 -15.68 3.47
C ILE A 41 5.87 -14.51 3.79
N ARG A 42 6.07 -13.63 2.82
CA ARG A 42 6.84 -12.39 2.98
C ARG A 42 6.19 -11.23 2.22
N SER A 43 6.57 -10.01 2.60
CA SER A 43 6.23 -8.81 1.83
C SER A 43 7.09 -8.73 0.57
N GLY A 44 6.46 -8.72 -0.59
CA GLY A 44 7.12 -8.59 -1.88
C GLY A 44 7.65 -7.17 -2.18
N ARG A 45 8.07 -6.96 -3.42
CA ARG A 45 8.49 -5.63 -3.92
C ARG A 45 7.30 -4.74 -4.26
N GLY A 46 6.33 -5.26 -5.01
CA GLY A 46 5.13 -4.55 -5.46
C GLY A 46 4.16 -5.48 -6.19
N PHE A 47 2.91 -5.03 -6.33
CA PHE A 47 1.82 -5.75 -7.00
C PHE A 47 2.06 -5.86 -8.51
N SER A 48 1.59 -6.96 -9.11
CA SER A 48 1.66 -7.15 -10.55
C SER A 48 0.60 -6.31 -11.27
N LEU A 49 0.75 -6.14 -12.58
CA LEU A 49 -0.23 -5.40 -13.39
C LEU A 49 -1.58 -6.13 -13.44
N GLU A 50 -1.57 -7.46 -13.48
CA GLU A 50 -2.76 -8.31 -13.47
C GLU A 50 -3.57 -8.13 -12.17
N GLU A 51 -2.89 -8.10 -11.02
CA GLU A 51 -3.55 -7.89 -9.71
C GLU A 51 -4.21 -6.53 -9.64
N LEU A 52 -3.52 -5.48 -10.12
CA LEU A 52 -4.04 -4.12 -10.14
C LEU A 52 -5.25 -4.01 -11.07
N GLN A 53 -5.19 -4.65 -12.24
CA GLN A 53 -6.30 -4.70 -13.19
C GLN A 53 -7.52 -5.41 -12.58
N ALA A 54 -7.32 -6.57 -11.95
CA ALA A 54 -8.38 -7.32 -11.28
C ALA A 54 -8.98 -6.59 -10.06
N ALA A 55 -8.20 -5.72 -9.40
CA ALA A 55 -8.67 -4.87 -8.32
C ALA A 55 -9.31 -3.55 -8.81
N GLY A 56 -9.31 -3.27 -10.12
CA GLY A 56 -9.82 -2.02 -10.68
C GLY A 56 -8.99 -0.79 -10.28
N ILE A 57 -7.67 -0.96 -10.14
CA ILE A 57 -6.74 0.12 -9.78
C ILE A 57 -5.81 0.40 -10.97
N PRO A 58 -5.85 1.62 -11.54
CA PRO A 58 -4.94 1.98 -12.63
C PRO A 58 -3.47 2.01 -12.18
N LYS A 59 -2.56 1.48 -13.01
CA LYS A 59 -1.12 1.39 -12.70
C LYS A 59 -0.44 2.72 -12.37
N LYS A 60 -0.92 3.83 -12.96
CA LYS A 60 -0.39 5.18 -12.71
C LYS A 60 -0.90 5.78 -11.40
N LEU A 61 -2.10 5.39 -10.97
CA LEU A 61 -2.74 5.85 -9.74
C LEU A 61 -2.22 5.08 -8.52
N ALA A 62 -1.88 3.78 -8.68
CA ALA A 62 -1.40 2.95 -7.57
C ALA A 62 -0.25 3.60 -6.75
N PRO A 63 0.85 4.10 -7.35
CA PRO A 63 1.93 4.74 -6.58
C PRO A 63 1.50 6.01 -5.84
N THR A 64 0.53 6.77 -6.35
CA THR A 64 0.10 8.04 -5.75
C THR A 64 -0.70 7.80 -4.46
N ILE A 65 -1.49 6.72 -4.42
CA ILE A 65 -2.25 6.28 -3.24
C ILE A 65 -1.45 5.37 -2.32
N GLY A 66 -0.14 5.18 -2.56
CA GLY A 66 0.72 4.40 -1.68
C GLY A 66 0.68 2.89 -1.91
N ILE A 67 0.45 2.43 -3.13
CA ILE A 67 0.56 1.01 -3.52
C ILE A 67 1.82 0.82 -4.36
N ALA A 68 2.70 -0.10 -3.95
CA ALA A 68 3.91 -0.40 -4.70
C ALA A 68 3.61 -1.27 -5.92
N VAL A 69 4.18 -0.96 -7.08
CA VAL A 69 3.97 -1.69 -8.34
C VAL A 69 5.26 -2.37 -8.79
N ASP A 70 5.18 -3.63 -9.19
CA ASP A 70 6.29 -4.38 -9.79
C ASP A 70 5.84 -5.02 -11.11
N HIS A 71 6.08 -4.31 -12.21
CA HIS A 71 5.70 -4.74 -13.56
C HIS A 71 6.43 -6.02 -14.04
N ARG A 72 7.47 -6.47 -13.33
CA ARG A 72 8.24 -7.67 -13.68
C ARG A 72 7.63 -8.95 -13.11
N ARG A 73 6.79 -8.85 -12.07
CA ARG A 73 6.20 -10.01 -11.41
C ARG A 73 5.06 -10.56 -12.26
N ARG A 74 5.07 -11.87 -12.49
CA ARG A 74 4.00 -12.63 -13.15
C ARG A 74 3.34 -13.54 -12.11
N ASN A 75 2.03 -13.78 -12.24
CA ASN A 75 1.34 -14.74 -11.40
C ASN A 75 1.26 -16.09 -12.11
N CYS A 76 1.68 -17.14 -11.42
CA CYS A 76 1.55 -18.52 -11.93
C CYS A 76 0.37 -19.26 -11.29
N SER A 77 -0.11 -18.80 -10.13
CA SER A 77 -1.22 -19.43 -9.40
C SER A 77 -2.39 -18.48 -9.22
N LEU A 78 -3.60 -19.05 -9.32
CA LEU A 78 -4.85 -18.32 -9.15
C LEU A 78 -5.07 -17.92 -7.68
N GLU A 79 -4.69 -18.77 -6.73
CA GLU A 79 -4.79 -18.50 -5.29
C GLU A 79 -3.97 -17.26 -4.87
N GLY A 80 -2.74 -17.14 -5.39
CA GLY A 80 -1.86 -16.01 -5.11
C GLY A 80 -2.41 -14.70 -5.69
N LEU A 81 -2.98 -14.77 -6.89
CA LEU A 81 -3.67 -13.66 -7.53
C LEU A 81 -4.86 -13.21 -6.67
N GLN A 82 -5.76 -14.12 -6.28
CA GLN A 82 -6.95 -13.81 -5.49
C GLN A 82 -6.60 -13.21 -4.12
N THR A 83 -5.61 -13.79 -3.43
CA THR A 83 -5.15 -13.28 -2.13
C THR A 83 -4.67 -11.84 -2.22
N ASN A 84 -3.88 -11.51 -3.25
CA ASN A 84 -3.36 -10.15 -3.43
C ASN A 84 -4.42 -9.17 -3.94
N VAL A 85 -5.37 -9.62 -4.77
CA VAL A 85 -6.53 -8.81 -5.17
C VAL A 85 -7.39 -8.47 -3.95
N GLN A 86 -7.66 -9.43 -3.07
CA GLN A 86 -8.38 -9.17 -1.83
C GLN A 86 -7.63 -8.21 -0.92
N ARG A 87 -6.30 -8.32 -0.85
CA ARG A 87 -5.45 -7.37 -0.13
C ARG A 87 -5.56 -5.95 -0.70
N LEU A 88 -5.63 -5.78 -2.02
CA LEU A 88 -5.83 -4.47 -2.65
C LEU A 88 -7.21 -3.89 -2.36
N LYS A 89 -8.27 -4.72 -2.46
CA LYS A 89 -9.65 -4.30 -2.16
C LYS A 89 -9.81 -3.86 -0.70
N THR A 90 -9.27 -4.65 0.23
CA THR A 90 -9.31 -4.32 1.66
C THR A 90 -8.50 -3.06 1.99
N TYR A 91 -7.35 -2.85 1.34
CA TYR A 91 -6.60 -1.61 1.47
C TYR A 91 -7.36 -0.40 0.93
N LYS A 92 -7.96 -0.51 -0.26
CA LYS A 92 -8.74 0.56 -0.88
C LYS A 92 -9.95 0.96 -0.02
N ALA A 93 -10.61 0.00 0.62
CA ALA A 93 -11.72 0.26 1.53
C ALA A 93 -11.30 0.99 2.82
N LYS A 94 -10.06 0.78 3.29
CA LYS A 94 -9.47 1.51 4.44
C LYS A 94 -8.77 2.81 4.01
N LEU A 95 -8.76 3.07 2.70
CA LEU A 95 -8.23 4.20 1.96
C LEU A 95 -8.81 5.57 2.32
N VAL A 96 -8.26 6.31 3.30
CA VAL A 96 -8.64 7.74 3.44
C VAL A 96 -7.79 8.62 2.52
N VAL A 97 -8.42 9.25 1.52
CA VAL A 97 -7.75 10.11 0.52
C VAL A 97 -8.12 11.57 0.77
N PHE A 98 -7.10 12.39 1.05
CA PHE A 98 -7.29 13.81 1.30
C PHE A 98 -7.42 14.59 -0.03
N PRO A 99 -8.37 15.54 -0.13
CA PRO A 99 -8.46 16.42 -1.27
C PRO A 99 -7.21 17.30 -1.36
N ARG A 100 -6.72 17.51 -2.59
CA ARG A 100 -5.56 18.40 -2.82
C ARG A 100 -5.83 19.84 -2.39
N HIS A 101 -7.08 20.28 -2.50
CA HIS A 101 -7.55 21.56 -2.00
C HIS A 101 -8.76 21.32 -1.09
N ALA A 102 -8.66 21.73 0.18
CA ALA A 102 -9.68 21.44 1.20
C ALA A 102 -11.11 21.92 0.85
N ARG A 103 -11.24 22.91 -0.04
CA ARG A 103 -12.54 23.46 -0.48
C ARG A 103 -13.04 22.90 -1.81
N LYS A 104 -12.25 22.07 -2.51
CA LYS A 104 -12.58 21.52 -3.84
C LYS A 104 -12.38 20.01 -3.85
N PHE A 105 -13.43 19.29 -3.47
CA PHE A 105 -13.48 17.84 -3.49
C PHE A 105 -13.65 17.32 -4.93
N LYS A 106 -12.90 16.27 -5.26
CA LYS A 106 -12.97 15.56 -6.53
C LYS A 106 -13.44 14.13 -6.32
N ALA A 107 -13.80 13.46 -7.42
CA ALA A 107 -14.10 12.04 -7.40
C ALA A 107 -12.89 11.24 -6.88
N GLY A 108 -13.09 10.51 -5.78
CA GLY A 108 -12.06 9.71 -5.11
C GLY A 108 -11.44 10.34 -3.86
N ASP A 109 -11.83 11.57 -3.49
CA ASP A 109 -11.53 12.14 -2.17
C ASP A 109 -12.49 11.58 -1.12
N SER A 110 -12.02 11.45 0.12
CA SER A 110 -12.81 11.02 1.27
C SER A 110 -13.79 12.09 1.75
N THR A 111 -14.85 11.66 2.43
CA THR A 111 -15.83 12.57 3.02
C THR A 111 -15.22 13.36 4.19
N PRO A 112 -15.74 14.56 4.52
CA PRO A 112 -15.22 15.36 5.64
C PRO A 112 -15.17 14.62 6.98
N GLU A 113 -16.09 13.69 7.22
CA GLU A 113 -16.18 12.88 8.44
C GLU A 113 -15.01 11.88 8.57
N GLU A 114 -14.67 11.21 7.47
CA GLU A 114 -13.50 10.32 7.39
C GLU A 114 -12.18 11.09 7.55
N LEU A 115 -12.13 12.34 7.07
CA LEU A 115 -10.94 13.18 7.20
C LEU A 115 -10.69 13.61 8.65
N ALA A 116 -11.75 13.89 9.42
CA ALA A 116 -11.63 14.29 10.82
C ALA A 116 -11.16 13.14 11.73
N THR A 117 -11.49 11.89 11.36
CA THR A 117 -11.11 10.68 12.12
C THR A 117 -9.76 10.10 11.69
N ALA A 118 -9.17 10.60 10.61
CA ALA A 118 -7.92 10.10 10.07
C ALA A 118 -6.75 10.33 11.04
N THR A 119 -6.21 9.23 11.57
CA THR A 119 -5.03 9.23 12.44
C THR A 119 -3.89 8.45 11.80
N GLN A 120 -2.66 8.75 12.21
CA GLN A 120 -1.49 8.01 11.73
C GLN A 120 -1.41 6.64 12.41
N VAL A 121 -1.52 5.58 11.61
CA VAL A 121 -1.28 4.18 12.00
C VAL A 121 0.15 3.75 11.70
#